data_AF-A0A2C6AF42-F1
#
_entry.id   AF-A0A2C6AF42-F1
#
_cell.length_a   1.000
_cell.length_b   1.000
_cell.length_c   1.000
_cell.angle_alpha   90.00
_cell.angle_beta   90.00
_cell.angle_gamma   90.00
#
_symmetry.space_group_name_H-M   'P 1'
#
loop_
_entity.id
_entity.type
_entity.pdbx_description
1 polymer ?
#
loop_
_entity_poly.entity_id
_entity_poly.type
_entity_poly.pdbx_seq_one_letter_code
_entity_poly.pdbx_strand_id
1 'polypeptide(L)'
;MRSSLSARALAPSTSAIGRRMMPSSLGSLQPRSFPHPVAREEGRQRQARHSSTSSSSAFDPRNYTPDMRFSTAKVDALLQKSLLHEFGEDEAKTRIELAACYRLFELAGWNENIFNHLSAKVYEPDGTAAFLINPFGLRYGEVTASSLLKVDLDGGIKHPGSTGDLFGINKAGYVIHSAIHRARPDVHSVMHCHEPSGAAVSCAGPGLLPLSQTSHTVGPVGYHDYRGIVVDTAEQKSLVEDLGDRRVLILRNHGVLTASESVSSAWLLMYQLLKATLIQSHASACALGREENLALPPPETVEQTIEIAKNFTGLALGAKELSAYMRWLDKLDPSYRN
;
A
#
# COMPACT_ATOMS: atom_id res chain seq x y z
N MET A 1 34.95 60.53 1.57
CA MET A 1 35.74 59.85 0.51
C MET A 1 34.88 58.74 -0.09
N ARG A 2 34.00 59.04 -1.04
CA ARG A 2 34.05 58.61 -2.46
C ARG A 2 35.08 57.52 -2.83
N SER A 3 34.58 56.35 -3.23
CA SER A 3 35.05 55.50 -4.36
C SER A 3 34.07 54.31 -4.52
N SER A 4 33.01 54.38 -5.34
CA SER A 4 32.92 54.14 -6.79
C SER A 4 33.42 52.77 -7.29
N LEU A 5 32.44 51.92 -7.63
CA LEU A 5 32.29 51.11 -8.86
C LEU A 5 33.36 50.06 -9.23
N SER A 6 32.92 48.80 -9.36
CA SER A 6 32.86 48.16 -10.68
C SER A 6 32.03 46.87 -10.63
N ALA A 7 30.88 46.89 -11.30
CA ALA A 7 30.11 45.72 -11.68
C ALA A 7 30.71 45.14 -12.97
N ARG A 8 30.91 43.82 -13.03
CA ARG A 8 31.25 43.12 -14.26
C ARG A 8 30.15 42.10 -14.57
N ALA A 9 29.27 42.51 -15.47
CA ALA A 9 28.31 41.65 -16.13
C ALA A 9 29.06 40.72 -17.12
N LEU A 10 28.74 39.43 -17.09
CA LEU A 10 29.08 38.48 -18.13
C LEU A 10 27.79 38.13 -18.87
N ALA A 11 27.69 38.61 -20.11
CA ALA A 11 26.62 38.31 -21.05
C ALA A 11 26.85 36.91 -21.70
N PRO A 12 25.80 36.28 -22.26
CA PRO A 12 25.79 34.86 -22.58
C PRO A 12 26.44 34.56 -23.94
N SER A 13 27.13 33.42 -24.04
CA SER A 13 27.65 32.90 -25.29
C SER A 13 26.53 32.28 -26.12
N THR A 14 26.31 32.84 -27.31
CA THR A 14 25.49 32.29 -28.38
C THR A 14 26.24 31.19 -29.13
N SER A 15 25.65 30.01 -29.27
CA SER A 15 26.10 29.02 -30.25
C SER A 15 24.91 28.38 -30.97
N ALA A 16 24.79 28.80 -32.23
CA ALA A 16 24.37 28.06 -33.42
C ALA A 16 23.21 27.05 -33.34
N ILE A 17 22.14 27.48 -33.99
CA ILE A 17 20.99 26.73 -34.50
C ILE A 17 21.46 25.61 -35.45
N GLY A 18 21.19 24.36 -35.06
CA GLY A 18 21.19 23.20 -35.96
C GLY A 18 19.75 22.72 -36.15
N ARG A 19 19.08 23.18 -37.21
CA ARG A 19 17.78 22.63 -37.65
C ARG A 19 18.00 21.18 -38.11
N ARG A 20 17.47 20.21 -37.37
CA ARG A 20 17.23 18.86 -37.88
C ARG A 20 15.73 18.69 -38.14
N MET A 21 15.40 18.51 -39.41
CA MET A 21 14.06 18.19 -39.90
C MET A 21 13.53 16.91 -39.26
N MET A 22 12.30 16.97 -38.74
CA MET A 22 11.49 15.80 -38.40
C MET A 22 10.77 15.31 -39.67
N PRO A 23 10.82 14.02 -40.03
CA PRO A 23 9.87 13.46 -40.98
C PRO A 23 8.56 13.10 -40.26
N SER A 24 7.48 13.67 -40.79
CA SER A 24 6.10 13.32 -40.52
C SER A 24 5.74 12.00 -41.20
N SER A 25 5.37 10.97 -40.43
CA SER A 25 4.47 9.92 -40.91
C SER A 25 3.79 9.22 -39.73
N LEU A 26 2.52 9.56 -39.54
CA LEU A 26 1.56 8.77 -38.76
C LEU A 26 1.32 7.45 -39.51
N GLY A 27 1.91 6.36 -39.01
CA GLY A 27 1.60 4.99 -39.42
C GLY A 27 0.80 4.30 -38.33
N SER A 28 -0.45 3.97 -38.64
CA SER A 28 -1.36 3.18 -37.79
C SER A 28 -0.80 1.77 -37.56
N LEU A 29 -0.49 1.44 -36.31
CA LEU A 29 -0.16 0.08 -35.90
C LEU A 29 -1.46 -0.72 -35.74
N GLN A 30 -1.78 -1.53 -36.73
CA GLN A 30 -2.76 -2.62 -36.57
C GLN A 30 -2.16 -3.79 -35.77
N PRO A 31 -2.97 -4.51 -34.98
CA PRO A 31 -2.50 -5.65 -34.19
C PRO A 31 -2.08 -6.81 -35.10
N ARG A 32 -0.90 -7.36 -34.83
CA ARG A 32 -0.36 -8.54 -35.52
C ARG A 32 -1.21 -9.78 -35.18
N SER A 33 -1.81 -10.38 -36.20
CA SER A 33 -2.41 -11.71 -36.14
C SER A 33 -1.32 -12.79 -36.11
N PHE A 34 -1.48 -13.78 -35.24
CA PHE A 34 -0.64 -14.97 -35.21
C PHE A 34 -0.98 -15.90 -36.41
N PRO A 35 0.00 -16.58 -37.03
CA PRO A 35 -0.28 -17.47 -38.14
C PRO A 35 -0.96 -18.77 -37.67
N HIS A 36 -2.04 -19.15 -38.38
CA HIS A 36 -2.65 -20.47 -38.28
C HIS A 36 -1.70 -21.57 -38.79
N PRO A 37 -1.70 -22.78 -38.20
CA PRO A 37 -0.93 -23.89 -38.72
C PRO A 37 -1.60 -24.49 -39.97
N VAL A 38 -0.76 -24.81 -40.96
CA VAL A 38 -1.08 -25.46 -42.23
C VAL A 38 -1.50 -26.91 -41.99
N ALA A 39 -2.64 -27.31 -42.57
CA ALA A 39 -3.13 -28.69 -42.55
C ALA A 39 -2.17 -29.62 -43.32
N ARG A 40 -1.77 -30.74 -42.70
CA ARG A 40 -1.08 -31.86 -43.35
C ARG A 40 -2.08 -32.94 -43.73
N GLU A 41 -1.87 -33.52 -44.91
CA GLU A 41 -2.66 -34.55 -45.58
C GLU A 41 -2.89 -35.83 -44.75
N GLU A 42 -4.08 -36.39 -44.93
CA GLU A 42 -4.52 -37.67 -44.36
C GLU A 42 -3.87 -38.87 -45.07
N GLY A 43 -3.09 -39.65 -44.33
CA GLY A 43 -2.68 -41.00 -44.70
C GLY A 43 -3.44 -42.03 -43.86
N ARG A 44 -4.35 -42.80 -44.49
CA ARG A 44 -5.06 -43.92 -43.87
C ARG A 44 -4.11 -45.10 -43.59
N GLN A 45 -4.03 -45.55 -42.34
CA GLN A 45 -3.77 -46.95 -42.00
C GLN A 45 -4.65 -47.42 -40.84
N ARG A 46 -5.31 -48.56 -41.06
CA ARG A 46 -6.15 -49.27 -40.08
C ARG A 46 -5.24 -50.04 -39.12
N GLN A 47 -5.48 -49.93 -37.81
CA GLN A 47 -5.05 -50.93 -36.84
C GLN A 47 -6.08 -51.12 -35.73
N ALA A 48 -6.04 -52.32 -35.17
CA ALA A 48 -7.13 -53.02 -34.51
C ALA A 48 -7.51 -52.43 -33.15
N ARG A 49 -8.80 -52.56 -32.83
CA ARG A 49 -9.39 -52.23 -31.53
C ARG A 49 -8.76 -53.09 -30.44
N HIS A 50 -8.08 -52.45 -29.48
CA HIS A 50 -7.92 -52.96 -28.13
C HIS A 50 -8.66 -51.99 -27.21
N SER A 51 -9.76 -52.47 -26.64
CA SER A 51 -10.54 -51.76 -25.63
C SER A 51 -9.75 -51.70 -24.32
N SER A 52 -9.03 -50.60 -24.13
CA SER A 52 -8.68 -50.13 -22.79
C SER A 52 -9.55 -48.91 -22.53
N THR A 53 -10.55 -49.06 -21.66
CA THR A 53 -11.33 -47.93 -21.14
C THR A 53 -10.45 -47.20 -20.12
N SER A 54 -9.47 -46.43 -20.59
CA SER A 54 -8.97 -45.31 -19.81
C SER A 54 -9.96 -44.18 -20.00
N SER A 55 -10.86 -43.96 -19.03
CA SER A 55 -11.58 -42.69 -18.97
C SER A 55 -10.56 -41.62 -18.57
N SER A 56 -9.75 -41.16 -19.52
CA SER A 56 -9.11 -39.86 -19.35
C SER A 56 -10.25 -38.86 -19.42
N SER A 57 -10.75 -38.41 -18.26
CA SER A 57 -11.59 -37.22 -18.24
C SER A 57 -10.81 -36.15 -18.99
N ALA A 58 -11.31 -35.72 -20.14
CA ALA A 58 -10.68 -34.65 -20.89
C ALA A 58 -10.47 -33.48 -19.92
N PHE A 59 -9.25 -32.93 -19.91
CA PHE A 59 -8.93 -31.77 -19.09
C PHE A 59 -9.96 -30.67 -19.39
N ASP A 60 -10.78 -30.34 -18.39
CA ASP A 60 -11.70 -29.21 -18.47
C ASP A 60 -10.97 -28.00 -17.88
N PRO A 61 -10.57 -27.00 -18.68
CA PRO A 61 -9.89 -25.81 -18.17
C PRO A 61 -10.70 -25.05 -17.12
N ARG A 62 -12.03 -25.26 -17.04
CA ARG A 62 -12.89 -24.67 -16.00
C ARG A 62 -12.72 -25.33 -14.63
N ASN A 63 -12.16 -26.54 -14.58
CA ASN A 63 -11.85 -27.26 -13.35
C ASN A 63 -10.39 -27.08 -12.94
N TYR A 64 -9.57 -26.38 -13.74
CA TYR A 64 -8.22 -26.02 -13.34
C TYR A 64 -8.31 -25.07 -12.16
N THR A 65 -7.89 -25.55 -11.00
CA THR A 65 -7.67 -24.70 -9.85
C THR A 65 -6.16 -24.68 -9.63
N PRO A 66 -5.54 -23.50 -9.48
CA PRO A 66 -4.23 -23.40 -8.87
C PRO A 66 -4.22 -24.19 -7.54
N ASP A 67 -3.03 -24.55 -7.05
CA ASP A 67 -2.82 -25.39 -5.85
C ASP A 67 -4.07 -25.54 -4.95
N MET A 68 -4.63 -26.76 -4.92
CA MET A 68 -5.93 -27.05 -4.29
C MET A 68 -6.03 -26.62 -2.83
N ARG A 69 -4.89 -26.46 -2.14
CA ARG A 69 -4.83 -25.95 -0.76
C ARG A 69 -5.40 -24.53 -0.66
N PHE A 70 -5.29 -23.74 -1.72
CA PHE A 70 -5.72 -22.34 -1.84
C PHE A 70 -6.87 -22.16 -2.86
N SER A 71 -7.61 -23.24 -3.14
CA SER A 71 -8.77 -23.18 -4.02
C SER A 71 -9.84 -22.20 -3.51
N THR A 72 -10.53 -21.51 -4.42
CA THR A 72 -11.63 -20.59 -4.10
C THR A 72 -12.65 -21.22 -3.17
N ALA A 73 -13.13 -22.44 -3.47
CA ALA A 73 -14.10 -23.13 -2.63
C ALA A 73 -13.62 -23.35 -1.19
N LYS A 74 -12.33 -23.65 -0.99
CA LYS A 74 -11.77 -23.87 0.34
C LYS A 74 -11.56 -22.55 1.10
N VAL A 75 -11.03 -21.53 0.42
CA VAL A 75 -10.82 -20.20 1.03
C VAL A 75 -12.15 -19.55 1.38
N ASP A 76 -13.14 -19.58 0.48
CA ASP A 76 -14.48 -19.03 0.72
C ASP A 76 -15.15 -19.69 1.92
N ALA A 77 -15.06 -21.01 2.06
CA ALA A 77 -15.63 -21.72 3.20
C ALA A 77 -15.05 -21.24 4.54
N LEU A 78 -13.77 -20.85 4.57
CA LEU A 78 -13.13 -20.27 5.77
C LEU A 78 -13.60 -18.82 5.98
N LEU A 79 -13.62 -18.00 4.94
CA LEU A 79 -13.97 -16.57 5.02
C LEU A 79 -15.46 -16.32 5.34
N GLN A 80 -16.35 -17.29 5.12
CA GLN A 80 -17.76 -17.19 5.52
C GLN A 80 -17.98 -17.42 7.02
N LYS A 81 -17.01 -17.96 7.76
CA LYS A 81 -17.16 -18.22 9.20
C LYS A 81 -16.93 -16.93 10.02
N SER A 82 -17.96 -16.47 10.71
CA SER A 82 -17.83 -15.37 11.68
C SER A 82 -17.30 -15.87 13.03
N LEU A 83 -16.27 -15.21 13.53
CA LEU A 83 -15.64 -15.42 14.83
C LEU A 83 -15.79 -14.21 15.75
N LEU A 84 -16.51 -13.16 15.34
CA LEU A 84 -16.57 -11.91 16.13
C LEU A 84 -17.16 -12.08 17.54
N HIS A 85 -18.00 -13.10 17.74
CA HIS A 85 -18.55 -13.46 19.04
C HIS A 85 -17.52 -14.01 20.02
N GLU A 86 -16.33 -14.40 19.55
CA GLU A 86 -15.21 -14.90 20.37
C GLU A 86 -14.38 -13.75 20.96
N PHE A 87 -14.57 -12.51 20.47
CA PHE A 87 -13.77 -11.34 20.86
C PHE A 87 -14.60 -10.34 21.65
N GLY A 88 -13.93 -9.59 22.53
CA GLY A 88 -14.53 -8.43 23.19
C GLY A 88 -14.94 -7.34 22.18
N GLU A 89 -15.88 -6.48 22.59
CA GLU A 89 -16.47 -5.46 21.70
C GLU A 89 -15.40 -4.57 21.04
N ASP A 90 -14.38 -4.14 21.77
CA ASP A 90 -13.33 -3.26 21.24
C ASP A 90 -12.41 -3.97 20.23
N GLU A 91 -12.06 -5.24 20.47
CA GLU A 91 -11.32 -6.04 19.47
C GLU A 91 -12.18 -6.28 18.23
N ALA A 92 -13.47 -6.62 18.39
CA ALA A 92 -14.38 -6.81 17.27
C ALA A 92 -14.52 -5.55 16.40
N LYS A 93 -14.66 -4.37 17.01
CA LYS A 93 -14.68 -3.08 16.29
C LYS A 93 -13.37 -2.85 15.54
N THR A 94 -12.23 -3.07 16.19
CA THR A 94 -10.91 -2.88 15.59
C THR A 94 -10.69 -3.81 14.40
N ARG A 95 -11.14 -5.07 14.49
CA ARG A 95 -11.12 -6.04 13.38
C ARG A 95 -11.94 -5.55 12.19
N ILE A 96 -13.14 -5.04 12.42
CA ILE A 96 -14.02 -4.52 11.37
C ILE A 96 -13.39 -3.30 10.69
N GLU A 97 -12.87 -2.34 11.45
CA GLU A 97 -12.22 -1.14 10.89
C GLU A 97 -10.96 -1.50 10.10
N LEU A 98 -10.13 -2.41 10.62
CA LEU A 98 -8.92 -2.83 9.94
C LEU A 98 -9.24 -3.60 8.64
N ALA A 99 -10.21 -4.51 8.66
CA ALA A 99 -10.68 -5.21 7.47
C ALA A 99 -11.25 -4.24 6.43
N ALA A 100 -11.99 -3.20 6.86
CA ALA A 100 -12.43 -2.14 5.97
C ALA A 100 -11.24 -1.46 5.27
N CYS A 101 -10.17 -1.14 6.02
CA CYS A 101 -8.97 -0.53 5.46
C CYS A 101 -8.30 -1.43 4.41
N TYR A 102 -8.20 -2.75 4.63
CA TYR A 102 -7.73 -3.69 3.62
C TYR A 102 -8.57 -3.61 2.34
N ARG A 103 -9.90 -3.66 2.44
CA ARG A 103 -10.79 -3.54 1.26
C ARG A 103 -10.68 -2.19 0.56
N LEU A 104 -10.51 -1.11 1.31
CA LEU A 104 -10.33 0.23 0.74
C LEU A 104 -8.99 0.36 -0.01
N PHE A 105 -7.92 -0.25 0.49
CA PHE A 105 -6.64 -0.32 -0.21
C PHE A 105 -6.77 -1.10 -1.53
N GLU A 106 -7.50 -2.22 -1.55
CA GLU A 106 -7.79 -2.97 -2.78
C GLU A 106 -8.58 -2.12 -3.78
N LEU A 107 -9.68 -1.49 -3.34
CA LEU A 107 -10.53 -0.66 -4.21
C LEU A 107 -9.78 0.56 -4.77
N ALA A 108 -8.82 1.10 -4.02
CA ALA A 108 -8.00 2.22 -4.43
C ALA A 108 -6.76 1.81 -5.26
N GLY A 109 -6.48 0.51 -5.38
CA GLY A 109 -5.29 0.00 -6.07
C GLY A 109 -3.98 0.29 -5.34
N TRP A 110 -4.00 0.38 -4.01
CA TRP A 110 -2.82 0.70 -3.19
C TRP A 110 -2.04 -0.54 -2.72
N ASN A 111 -2.61 -1.74 -2.87
CA ASN A 111 -1.94 -2.98 -2.52
C ASN A 111 -0.93 -3.41 -3.61
N GLU A 112 0.22 -3.92 -3.17
CA GLU A 112 1.15 -4.62 -4.05
C GLU A 112 0.97 -6.13 -3.86
N ASN A 113 0.16 -6.72 -4.74
CA ASN A 113 -0.11 -8.16 -4.72
C ASN A 113 -0.60 -8.60 -3.32
N ILE A 114 0.07 -9.58 -2.70
CA ILE A 114 -0.20 -10.10 -1.35
C ILE A 114 0.85 -9.63 -0.31
N PHE A 115 1.69 -8.63 -0.65
CA PHE A 115 2.92 -8.33 0.11
C PHE A 115 2.80 -7.17 1.10
N ASN A 116 1.91 -6.20 0.86
CA ASN A 116 1.66 -5.12 1.82
C ASN A 116 1.06 -5.67 3.13
N HIS A 117 1.11 -4.85 4.18
CA HIS A 117 0.55 -5.22 5.49
C HIS A 117 0.07 -3.99 6.29
N LEU A 118 -1.04 -4.17 7.00
CA LEU A 118 -1.65 -3.22 7.92
C LEU A 118 -1.83 -3.89 9.29
N SER A 119 -1.45 -3.22 10.38
CA SER A 119 -1.67 -3.73 11.73
C SER A 119 -2.52 -2.81 12.59
N ALA A 120 -3.20 -3.41 13.55
CA ALA A 120 -3.88 -2.70 14.62
C ALA A 120 -3.62 -3.36 15.98
N LYS A 121 -3.34 -2.56 17.00
CA LYS A 121 -3.14 -2.97 18.39
C LYS A 121 -4.49 -3.24 19.04
N VAL A 122 -4.57 -4.36 19.75
CA VAL A 122 -5.68 -4.75 20.62
C VAL A 122 -5.10 -5.23 21.96
N TYR A 123 -5.96 -5.48 22.94
CA TYR A 123 -5.54 -5.93 24.27
C TYR A 123 -6.17 -7.26 24.61
N GLU A 124 -5.36 -8.17 25.17
CA GLU A 124 -5.85 -9.40 25.78
C GLU A 124 -6.59 -9.11 27.10
N PRO A 125 -7.37 -10.07 27.63
CA PRO A 125 -8.05 -9.91 28.91
C PRO A 125 -7.13 -9.60 30.10
N ASP A 126 -5.85 -9.98 30.02
CA ASP A 126 -4.82 -9.69 31.02
C ASP A 126 -4.18 -8.30 30.86
N GLY A 127 -4.63 -7.51 29.88
CA GLY A 127 -4.12 -6.18 29.57
C GLY A 127 -2.85 -6.16 28.72
N THR A 128 -2.30 -7.32 28.33
CA THR A 128 -1.15 -7.37 27.42
C THR A 128 -1.56 -6.99 26.00
N ALA A 129 -0.68 -6.26 25.30
CA ALA A 129 -0.93 -5.90 23.91
C ALA A 129 -0.80 -7.12 22.98
N ALA A 130 -1.68 -7.17 21.98
CA ALA A 130 -1.62 -8.05 20.83
C ALA A 130 -1.93 -7.24 19.56
N PHE A 131 -1.69 -7.83 18.39
CA PHE A 131 -1.75 -7.12 17.13
C PHE A 131 -2.52 -7.92 16.08
N LEU A 132 -3.43 -7.24 15.40
CA LEU A 132 -4.17 -7.77 14.26
C LEU A 132 -3.37 -7.55 12.98
N ILE A 133 -3.34 -8.52 12.08
CA ILE A 133 -2.71 -8.44 10.76
C ILE A 133 -3.37 -9.40 9.76
N ASN A 134 -3.24 -9.17 8.45
CA ASN A 134 -3.80 -10.05 7.44
C ASN A 134 -3.16 -11.44 7.41
N PRO A 135 -3.91 -12.48 7.01
CA PRO A 135 -3.35 -13.75 6.60
C PRO A 135 -2.51 -13.57 5.32
N PHE A 136 -1.26 -14.02 5.36
CA PHE A 136 -0.36 -13.91 4.21
C PHE A 136 -0.71 -14.96 3.15
N GLY A 137 -1.28 -14.48 2.05
CA GLY A 137 -1.79 -15.31 0.96
C GLY A 137 -3.15 -14.85 0.44
N LEU A 138 -3.92 -14.14 1.27
CA LEU A 138 -5.14 -13.47 0.82
C LEU A 138 -4.81 -12.18 0.08
N ARG A 139 -5.58 -11.89 -0.96
CA ARG A 139 -5.69 -10.54 -1.48
C ARG A 139 -6.36 -9.65 -0.45
N TYR A 140 -6.06 -8.37 -0.52
CA TYR A 140 -6.68 -7.36 0.34
C TYR A 140 -8.20 -7.34 0.17
N GLY A 141 -8.68 -7.54 -1.07
CA GLY A 141 -10.08 -7.71 -1.41
C GLY A 141 -10.77 -8.96 -0.83
N GLU A 142 -10.07 -9.86 -0.15
CA GLU A 142 -10.65 -11.06 0.49
C GLU A 142 -10.70 -10.92 2.02
N VAL A 143 -9.92 -10.01 2.61
CA VAL A 143 -9.77 -9.88 4.07
C VAL A 143 -11.12 -9.54 4.72
N THR A 144 -11.49 -10.30 5.74
CA THR A 144 -12.64 -10.03 6.62
C THR A 144 -12.17 -9.81 8.07
N ALA A 145 -13.02 -9.24 8.92
CA ALA A 145 -12.75 -9.01 10.34
C ALA A 145 -12.36 -10.30 11.09
N SER A 146 -13.06 -11.41 10.80
CA SER A 146 -12.79 -12.75 11.33
C SER A 146 -11.56 -13.41 10.72
N SER A 147 -11.19 -13.07 9.48
CA SER A 147 -9.99 -13.62 8.86
C SER A 147 -8.69 -13.09 9.48
N LEU A 148 -8.70 -11.89 10.09
CA LEU A 148 -7.50 -11.29 10.67
C LEU A 148 -6.86 -12.19 11.75
N LEU A 149 -5.55 -12.38 11.65
CA LEU A 149 -4.76 -13.08 12.66
C LEU A 149 -4.51 -12.13 13.84
N LYS A 150 -4.51 -12.67 15.06
CA LYS A 150 -3.99 -11.98 16.25
C LYS A 150 -2.62 -12.55 16.59
N VAL A 151 -1.63 -11.70 16.72
CA VAL A 151 -0.24 -12.07 17.04
C VAL A 151 0.27 -11.31 18.26
N ASP A 152 1.26 -11.89 18.94
CA ASP A 152 2.06 -11.16 19.92
C ASP A 152 3.09 -10.24 19.23
N LEU A 153 3.83 -9.47 20.05
CA LEU A 153 4.81 -8.51 19.57
C LEU A 153 6.02 -9.15 18.85
N ASP A 154 6.26 -10.44 19.06
CA ASP A 154 7.34 -11.20 18.42
C ASP A 154 6.84 -11.96 17.17
N GLY A 155 5.56 -11.80 16.82
CA GLY A 155 4.92 -12.42 15.65
C GLY A 155 4.43 -13.85 15.89
N GLY A 156 4.36 -14.28 17.16
CA GLY A 156 3.72 -15.53 17.55
C GLY A 156 2.21 -15.44 17.37
N ILE A 157 1.60 -16.41 16.66
CA ILE A 157 0.15 -16.42 16.43
C ILE A 157 -0.56 -16.79 17.74
N LYS A 158 -1.33 -15.84 18.27
CA LYS A 158 -2.23 -16.02 19.42
C LYS A 158 -3.62 -16.51 18.97
N HIS A 159 -4.08 -16.04 17.81
CA HIS A 159 -5.33 -16.49 17.21
C HIS A 159 -5.20 -16.54 15.68
N PRO A 160 -5.52 -17.67 15.01
CA PRO A 160 -5.30 -17.85 13.57
C PRO A 160 -6.38 -17.21 12.69
N GLY A 161 -7.42 -16.62 13.30
CA GLY A 161 -8.58 -16.13 12.58
C GLY A 161 -9.40 -17.27 11.97
N SER A 162 -10.31 -16.94 11.06
CA SER A 162 -11.14 -17.93 10.36
C SER A 162 -10.35 -18.80 9.38
N THR A 163 -9.13 -18.38 9.02
CA THR A 163 -8.26 -19.10 8.10
C THR A 163 -7.54 -20.30 8.69
N GLY A 164 -7.54 -20.46 10.02
CA GLY A 164 -6.80 -21.52 10.70
C GLY A 164 -5.31 -21.51 10.33
N ASP A 165 -4.70 -22.69 10.24
CA ASP A 165 -3.27 -22.82 9.91
C ASP A 165 -2.97 -22.74 8.41
N LEU A 166 -3.98 -22.42 7.58
CA LEU A 166 -3.79 -22.37 6.13
C LEU A 166 -2.86 -21.22 5.73
N PHE A 167 -3.01 -20.08 6.41
CA PHE A 167 -2.26 -18.86 6.15
C PHE A 167 -1.58 -18.42 7.44
N GLY A 168 -0.28 -18.14 7.38
CA GLY A 168 0.47 -17.53 8.47
C GLY A 168 0.56 -16.02 8.30
N ILE A 169 1.56 -15.40 8.93
CA ILE A 169 1.93 -14.01 8.67
C ILE A 169 3.14 -13.92 7.75
N ASN A 170 3.29 -12.80 7.05
CA ASN A 170 4.57 -12.41 6.45
C ASN A 170 5.51 -11.96 7.59
N LYS A 171 6.33 -12.89 8.10
CA LYS A 171 7.22 -12.61 9.24
C LYS A 171 8.18 -11.46 8.98
N ALA A 172 8.73 -11.36 7.76
CA ALA A 172 9.63 -10.27 7.39
C ALA A 172 8.89 -8.92 7.39
N GLY A 173 7.69 -8.87 6.81
CA GLY A 173 6.85 -7.66 6.83
C GLY A 173 6.44 -7.21 8.23
N TYR A 174 6.20 -8.16 9.14
CA TYR A 174 5.80 -7.85 10.51
C TYR A 174 6.92 -7.21 11.35
N VAL A 175 8.20 -7.36 10.97
CA VAL A 175 9.34 -6.78 11.69
C VAL A 175 9.22 -5.26 11.84
N ILE A 176 8.78 -4.56 10.80
CA ILE A 176 8.61 -3.10 10.84
C ILE A 176 7.49 -2.71 11.83
N HIS A 177 6.38 -3.45 11.79
CA HIS A 177 5.22 -3.20 12.64
C HIS A 177 5.54 -3.44 14.11
N SER A 178 6.24 -4.54 14.42
CA SER A 178 6.62 -4.87 15.80
C SER A 178 7.62 -3.86 16.36
N ALA A 179 8.60 -3.40 15.57
CA ALA A 179 9.54 -2.37 15.98
C ALA A 179 8.83 -1.08 16.40
N ILE A 180 7.92 -0.59 15.55
CA ILE A 180 7.16 0.65 15.84
C ILE A 180 6.25 0.44 17.04
N HIS A 181 5.44 -0.62 17.09
CA HIS A 181 4.53 -0.85 18.20
C HIS A 181 5.24 -1.04 19.55
N ARG A 182 6.45 -1.63 19.54
CA ARG A 182 7.31 -1.78 20.72
C ARG A 182 7.83 -0.42 21.21
N ALA A 183 8.28 0.42 20.30
CA ALA A 183 8.86 1.71 20.64
C ALA A 183 7.82 2.82 20.90
N ARG A 184 6.63 2.70 20.32
CA ARG A 184 5.55 3.69 20.38
C ARG A 184 4.27 3.06 20.95
N PRO A 185 4.14 2.98 22.29
CA PRO A 185 2.94 2.48 22.95
C PRO A 185 1.66 3.25 22.59
N ASP A 186 1.78 4.53 22.23
CA ASP A 186 0.70 5.40 21.76
C ASP A 186 0.20 5.07 20.35
N VAL A 187 0.99 4.37 19.53
CA VAL A 187 0.60 3.95 18.18
C VAL A 187 -0.27 2.71 18.24
N HIS A 188 -1.52 2.83 17.80
CA HIS A 188 -2.47 1.74 17.71
C HIS A 188 -2.60 1.15 16.31
N SER A 189 -2.24 1.86 15.24
CA SER A 189 -2.27 1.29 13.90
C SER A 189 -1.07 1.72 13.08
N VAL A 190 -0.50 0.76 12.36
CA VAL A 190 0.60 0.97 11.42
C VAL A 190 0.16 0.46 10.05
N MET A 191 0.34 1.26 9.00
CA MET A 191 -0.03 0.90 7.63
C MET A 191 1.14 1.10 6.70
N HIS A 192 1.55 0.06 6.00
CA HIS A 192 2.63 0.09 5.03
C HIS A 192 2.11 -0.12 3.60
N CYS A 193 2.66 0.63 2.65
CA CYS A 193 2.18 0.66 1.28
C CYS A 193 3.30 0.92 0.26
N HIS A 194 3.26 0.19 -0.85
CA HIS A 194 4.14 0.34 -2.02
C HIS A 194 3.41 0.95 -3.23
N GLU A 195 2.39 1.78 -3.00
CA GLU A 195 1.68 2.43 -4.12
C GLU A 195 2.69 3.23 -4.97
N PRO A 196 2.62 3.17 -6.32
CA PRO A 196 3.65 3.68 -7.20
C PRO A 196 4.03 5.15 -6.99
N SER A 197 3.08 6.05 -6.69
CA SER A 197 3.40 7.45 -6.43
C SER A 197 4.14 7.62 -5.09
N GLY A 198 3.76 6.87 -4.06
CA GLY A 198 4.46 6.83 -2.78
C GLY A 198 5.89 6.30 -2.93
N ALA A 199 6.05 5.18 -3.63
CA ALA A 199 7.36 4.61 -3.94
C ALA A 199 8.21 5.57 -4.79
N ALA A 200 7.64 6.24 -5.79
CA ALA A 200 8.36 7.21 -6.62
C ALA A 200 8.90 8.40 -5.81
N VAL A 201 8.10 8.97 -4.92
CA VAL A 201 8.57 10.04 -4.02
C VAL A 201 9.64 9.54 -3.05
N SER A 202 9.54 8.29 -2.59
CA SER A 202 10.59 7.68 -1.75
C SER A 202 11.96 7.58 -2.44
N CYS A 203 11.97 7.48 -3.77
CA CYS A 203 13.16 7.46 -4.60
C CYS A 203 13.73 8.86 -4.91
N ALA A 204 12.96 9.92 -4.69
CA ALA A 204 13.37 11.28 -5.02
C ALA A 204 14.18 11.90 -3.87
N GLY A 205 15.36 12.46 -4.15
CA GLY A 205 16.24 13.08 -3.15
C GLY A 205 15.53 14.02 -2.17
N PRO A 206 14.77 15.02 -2.66
CA PRO A 206 14.02 15.96 -1.79
C PRO A 206 12.93 15.31 -0.93
N GLY A 207 12.46 14.09 -1.27
CA GLY A 207 11.36 13.44 -0.56
C GLY A 207 10.02 14.14 -0.83
N LEU A 208 9.14 14.18 0.17
CA LEU A 208 7.84 14.87 0.10
C LEU A 208 8.02 16.38 0.24
N LEU A 209 7.56 17.12 -0.76
CA LEU A 209 7.59 18.58 -0.82
C LEU A 209 6.25 19.18 -0.32
N PRO A 210 6.27 20.35 0.34
CA PRO A 210 5.06 21.02 0.85
C PRO A 210 4.30 21.78 -0.27
N LEU A 211 3.95 21.09 -1.36
CA LEU A 211 3.40 21.67 -2.59
C LEU A 211 1.90 22.01 -2.55
N SER A 212 1.13 21.32 -1.72
CA SER A 212 -0.32 21.43 -1.67
C SER A 212 -0.85 21.38 -0.25
N GLN A 213 -2.06 21.91 -0.03
CA GLN A 213 -2.73 21.80 1.27
C GLN A 213 -2.77 20.33 1.76
N THR A 214 -2.96 19.37 0.85
CA THR A 214 -2.92 17.93 1.18
C THR A 214 -1.55 17.49 1.71
N SER A 215 -0.45 17.95 1.12
CA SER A 215 0.89 17.68 1.65
C SER A 215 1.13 18.32 3.03
N HIS A 216 0.50 19.47 3.30
CA HIS A 216 0.60 20.12 4.61
C HIS A 216 -0.15 19.31 5.68
N THR A 217 -1.32 18.75 5.37
CA THR A 217 -2.10 17.94 6.33
C THR A 217 -1.42 16.63 6.74
N VAL A 218 -0.47 16.13 5.94
CA VAL A 218 0.38 14.97 6.32
C VAL A 218 1.23 15.29 7.55
N GLY A 219 1.66 16.55 7.69
CA GLY A 219 2.53 16.99 8.79
C GLY A 219 3.98 16.53 8.63
N PRO A 220 4.75 16.51 9.73
CA PRO A 220 6.17 16.14 9.71
C PRO A 220 6.40 14.69 9.24
N VAL A 221 7.38 14.51 8.35
CA VAL A 221 7.75 13.22 7.75
C VAL A 221 9.16 12.82 8.18
N GLY A 222 9.31 11.58 8.65
CA GLY A 222 10.61 10.95 8.85
C GLY A 222 11.10 10.28 7.57
N TYR A 223 12.39 10.04 7.46
CA TYR A 223 13.00 9.33 6.33
C TYR A 223 13.93 8.24 6.84
N HIS A 224 13.77 7.02 6.32
CA HIS A 224 14.65 5.90 6.62
C HIS A 224 15.36 5.44 5.34
N ASP A 225 16.68 5.39 5.36
CA ASP A 225 17.48 4.97 4.22
C ASP A 225 17.34 3.46 3.95
N TYR A 226 17.30 3.07 2.67
CA TYR A 226 17.14 1.67 2.27
C TYR A 226 18.34 0.81 2.69
N ARG A 227 18.09 -0.26 3.44
CA ARG A 227 19.13 -1.23 3.86
C ARG A 227 18.84 -2.66 3.44
N GLY A 228 17.85 -2.87 2.56
CA GLY A 228 17.40 -4.18 2.10
C GLY A 228 16.08 -4.60 2.74
N ILE A 229 15.84 -5.91 2.82
CA ILE A 229 14.65 -6.47 3.50
C ILE A 229 14.92 -6.47 5.01
N VAL A 230 14.05 -5.83 5.77
CA VAL A 230 14.20 -5.67 7.22
C VAL A 230 14.11 -7.02 7.94
N VAL A 231 15.26 -7.59 8.27
CA VAL A 231 15.36 -8.85 9.03
C VAL A 231 16.22 -8.74 10.30
N ASP A 232 16.92 -7.62 10.49
CA ASP A 232 17.85 -7.42 11.60
C ASP A 232 17.27 -6.46 12.67
N THR A 233 17.43 -6.84 13.93
CA THR A 233 17.21 -6.02 15.12
C THR A 233 17.93 -4.66 15.11
N ALA A 234 19.12 -4.57 14.51
CA ALA A 234 19.84 -3.30 14.41
C ALA A 234 19.10 -2.28 13.53
N GLU A 235 18.45 -2.76 12.47
CA GLU A 235 17.66 -1.93 11.56
C GLU A 235 16.36 -1.43 12.22
N GLN A 236 15.72 -2.26 13.05
CA GLN A 236 14.54 -1.87 13.84
C GLN A 236 14.81 -0.62 14.68
N LYS A 237 15.99 -0.55 15.32
CA LYS A 237 16.37 0.60 16.15
C LYS A 237 16.48 1.87 15.32
N SER A 238 17.20 1.84 14.20
CA SER A 238 17.34 3.02 13.33
C SER A 238 16.00 3.45 12.73
N LEU A 239 15.14 2.51 12.36
CA LEU A 239 13.81 2.81 11.82
C LEU A 239 12.94 3.57 12.83
N VAL A 240 12.99 3.16 14.10
CA VAL A 240 12.31 3.84 15.20
C VAL A 240 12.88 5.23 15.45
N GLU A 241 14.21 5.38 15.42
CA GLU A 241 14.89 6.68 15.58
C GLU A 241 14.50 7.66 14.45
N ASP A 242 14.46 7.18 13.20
CA ASP A 242 14.10 7.97 12.03
C ASP A 242 12.62 8.39 12.05
N LEU A 243 11.73 7.53 12.56
CA LEU A 243 10.33 7.89 12.82
C LEU A 243 10.25 8.96 13.93
N GLY A 244 10.92 8.74 15.06
CA GLY A 244 10.84 9.59 16.25
C GLY A 244 9.38 9.77 16.71
N ASP A 245 8.97 11.02 16.96
CA ASP A 245 7.60 11.37 17.38
C ASP A 245 6.64 11.59 16.20
N ARG A 246 7.11 11.39 14.96
CA ARG A 246 6.31 11.61 13.76
C ARG A 246 5.31 10.46 13.56
N ARG A 247 4.38 10.67 12.63
CA ARG A 247 3.34 9.70 12.25
C ARG A 247 3.51 9.13 10.84
N VAL A 248 4.47 9.66 10.09
CA VAL A 248 4.76 9.25 8.71
C VAL A 248 6.25 8.98 8.58
N LEU A 249 6.57 7.87 7.93
CA LEU A 249 7.92 7.50 7.56
C LEU A 249 7.94 7.18 6.07
N ILE A 250 8.80 7.88 5.33
CA ILE A 250 9.15 7.51 3.96
C ILE A 250 10.35 6.58 4.02
N LEU A 251 10.15 5.34 3.58
CA LEU A 251 11.20 4.35 3.44
C LEU A 251 11.84 4.56 2.07
N ARG A 252 13.04 5.15 2.05
CA ARG A 252 13.75 5.48 0.81
C ARG A 252 13.80 4.25 -0.11
N ASN A 253 13.55 4.46 -1.39
CA ASN A 253 13.59 3.42 -2.43
C ASN A 253 12.66 2.21 -2.19
N HIS A 254 11.65 2.34 -1.33
CA HIS A 254 10.78 1.24 -0.92
C HIS A 254 9.31 1.65 -0.97
N GLY A 255 8.90 2.62 -0.17
CA GLY A 255 7.50 3.00 -0.06
C GLY A 255 7.23 3.91 1.13
N VAL A 256 6.01 3.85 1.65
CA VAL A 256 5.55 4.73 2.71
C VAL A 256 4.93 3.96 3.87
N LEU A 257 4.96 4.58 5.04
CA LEU A 257 4.38 4.03 6.25
C LEU A 257 3.69 5.14 7.06
N THR A 258 2.52 4.82 7.62
CA THR A 258 1.84 5.65 8.61
C THR A 258 1.72 4.91 9.94
N ALA A 259 1.83 5.65 11.05
CA ALA A 259 1.77 5.15 12.42
C ALA A 259 0.95 6.13 13.27
N SER A 260 -0.22 5.72 13.75
CA SER A 260 -1.17 6.61 14.45
C SER A 260 -1.90 5.91 15.60
N GLU A 261 -2.56 6.72 16.42
CA GLU A 261 -3.34 6.39 17.62
C GLU A 261 -4.66 5.63 17.35
N SER A 262 -5.07 5.46 16.09
CA SER A 262 -6.24 4.66 15.72
C SER A 262 -6.14 4.16 14.28
N VAL A 263 -6.95 3.15 13.93
CA VAL A 263 -7.07 2.63 12.56
C VAL A 263 -7.57 3.72 11.60
N SER A 264 -8.60 4.48 12.01
CA SER A 264 -9.16 5.57 11.23
C SER A 264 -8.17 6.70 10.95
N SER A 265 -7.36 7.07 11.95
CA SER A 265 -6.33 8.10 11.80
C SER A 265 -5.19 7.62 10.88
N ALA A 266 -4.69 6.40 11.08
CA ALA A 266 -3.63 5.83 10.23
C ALA A 266 -4.07 5.69 8.76
N TRP A 267 -5.33 5.31 8.53
CA TRP A 267 -5.92 5.23 7.19
C TRP A 267 -6.06 6.61 6.54
N LEU A 268 -6.61 7.60 7.24
CA LEU A 268 -6.75 8.95 6.70
C LEU A 268 -5.38 9.57 6.38
N LEU A 269 -4.41 9.35 7.26
CA LEU A 269 -3.05 9.83 7.04
C LEU A 269 -2.41 9.17 5.82
N MET A 270 -2.64 7.87 5.60
CA MET A 270 -2.18 7.17 4.40
C MET A 270 -2.87 7.72 3.15
N TYR A 271 -4.17 7.97 3.21
CA TYR A 271 -4.91 8.60 2.12
C TYR A 271 -4.32 9.96 1.75
N GLN A 272 -4.07 10.83 2.74
CA GLN A 272 -3.51 12.15 2.51
C GLN A 272 -2.08 12.06 1.95
N LEU A 273 -1.26 11.15 2.49
CA LEU A 273 0.10 10.93 2.03
C LEU A 273 0.13 10.50 0.56
N LEU A 274 -0.63 9.47 0.18
CA LEU A 274 -0.66 8.98 -1.20
C LEU A 274 -1.25 10.01 -2.17
N LYS A 275 -2.23 10.81 -1.72
CA LYS A 275 -2.72 11.95 -2.52
C LYS A 275 -1.67 13.03 -2.68
N ALA A 276 -0.91 13.34 -1.63
CA ALA A 276 0.18 14.31 -1.69
C ALA A 276 1.30 13.85 -2.64
N THR A 277 1.70 12.58 -2.60
CA THR A 277 2.74 12.02 -3.49
C THR A 277 2.28 11.98 -4.94
N LEU A 278 1.00 11.69 -5.19
CA LEU A 278 0.41 11.76 -6.52
C LEU A 278 0.38 13.20 -7.07
N ILE A 279 -0.04 14.16 -6.24
CA ILE A 279 -0.02 15.59 -6.59
C ILE A 279 1.42 16.02 -6.91
N GLN A 280 2.40 15.66 -6.09
CA GLN A 280 3.80 15.99 -6.32
C GLN A 280 4.33 15.39 -7.62
N SER A 281 3.96 14.15 -7.95
CA SER A 281 4.34 13.51 -9.21
C SER A 281 3.80 14.29 -10.42
N HIS A 282 2.52 14.67 -10.38
CA HIS A 282 1.91 15.47 -11.45
C HIS A 282 2.46 16.89 -11.52
N ALA A 283 2.67 17.55 -10.37
CA ALA A 283 3.27 18.88 -10.29
C ALA A 283 4.68 18.88 -10.87
N SER A 284 5.48 17.85 -10.57
CA SER A 284 6.82 17.69 -11.13
C SER A 284 6.79 17.54 -12.65
N ALA A 285 5.82 16.81 -13.21
CA ALA A 285 5.64 16.72 -14.66
C ALA A 285 5.26 18.08 -15.29
N CYS A 286 4.32 18.82 -14.67
CA CYS A 286 3.98 20.18 -15.09
C CYS A 286 5.16 21.15 -15.00
N ALA A 287 6.04 20.95 -14.02
CA ALA A 287 7.27 21.70 -13.81
C ALA A 287 8.43 21.26 -14.72
N LEU A 288 8.19 20.33 -15.66
CA LEU A 288 9.19 19.76 -16.57
C LEU A 288 10.35 19.05 -15.84
N GLY A 289 10.07 18.47 -14.68
CA GLY A 289 11.04 17.77 -13.84
C GLY A 289 12.03 18.69 -13.14
N ARG A 290 11.77 20.00 -13.09
CA ARG A 290 12.65 21.00 -12.50
C ARG A 290 12.03 21.58 -11.25
N GLU A 291 12.74 21.48 -10.13
CA GLU A 291 12.25 21.93 -8.82
C GLU A 291 12.03 23.45 -8.81
N GLU A 292 12.89 24.22 -9.50
CA GLU A 292 12.77 25.68 -9.58
C GLU A 292 11.50 26.18 -10.29
N ASN A 293 10.81 25.30 -11.01
CA ASN A 293 9.53 25.61 -11.67
C ASN A 293 8.32 25.29 -10.77
N LEU A 294 8.52 24.73 -9.58
CA LEU A 294 7.46 24.47 -8.62
C LEU A 294 7.15 25.73 -7.79
N ALA A 295 5.87 26.02 -7.61
CA ALA A 295 5.43 27.10 -6.74
C ALA A 295 5.28 26.58 -5.30
N LEU A 296 6.26 26.88 -4.44
CA LEU A 296 6.21 26.55 -3.02
C LEU A 296 5.60 27.70 -2.21
N PRO A 297 4.64 27.42 -1.31
CA PRO A 297 4.12 28.43 -0.39
C PRO A 297 5.17 28.83 0.67
N PRO A 298 5.06 30.03 1.26
CA PRO A 298 5.91 30.43 2.38
C PRO A 298 5.78 29.47 3.58
N PRO A 299 6.86 29.19 4.34
CA PRO A 299 6.82 28.29 5.49
C PRO A 299 5.75 28.63 6.53
N GLU A 300 5.54 29.92 6.82
CA GLU A 300 4.50 30.38 7.74
C GLU A 300 3.09 29.94 7.31
N THR A 301 2.79 29.98 6.01
CA THR A 301 1.50 29.53 5.47
C THR A 301 1.32 28.03 5.65
N VAL A 302 2.40 27.25 5.49
CA VAL A 302 2.39 25.80 5.73
C VAL A 302 2.10 25.50 7.20
N GLU A 303 2.81 26.18 8.11
CA GLU A 303 2.64 26.01 9.56
C GLU A 303 1.22 26.37 10.03
N GLN A 304 0.68 27.50 9.56
CA GLN A 304 -0.70 27.90 9.84
C GLN A 304 -1.73 26.87 9.34
N THR A 305 -1.50 26.31 8.15
CA THR A 305 -2.37 25.29 7.57
C THR A 305 -2.35 24.01 8.41
N ILE A 306 -1.18 23.57 8.86
CA ILE A 306 -1.02 22.41 9.75
C ILE A 306 -1.79 22.62 11.05
N GLU A 307 -1.68 23.81 11.66
CA GLU A 307 -2.34 24.09 12.94
C GLU A 307 -3.87 24.07 12.82
N ILE A 308 -4.43 24.67 11.76
CA ILE A 308 -5.87 24.64 11.48
C ILE A 308 -6.34 23.20 11.23
N ALA A 309 -5.54 22.39 10.52
CA ALA A 309 -5.93 21.03 10.16
C ALA A 309 -6.07 20.08 11.36
N LYS A 310 -5.31 20.30 12.45
CA LYS A 310 -5.32 19.42 13.64
C LYS A 310 -6.71 19.23 14.25
N ASN A 311 -7.56 20.26 14.22
CA ASN A 311 -8.87 20.26 14.89
C ASN A 311 -10.05 20.56 13.94
N PHE A 312 -9.85 20.48 12.62
CA PHE A 312 -10.82 20.94 11.63
C PHE A 312 -12.20 20.27 11.74
N THR A 313 -12.25 18.99 12.08
CA THR A 313 -13.51 18.22 12.10
C THR A 313 -14.21 18.21 13.45
N GLY A 314 -13.55 18.67 14.52
CA GLY A 314 -14.04 18.60 15.90
C GLY A 314 -14.19 17.19 16.49
N LEU A 315 -13.68 16.16 15.82
CA LEU A 315 -13.64 14.77 16.27
C LEU A 315 -12.22 14.20 16.12
N ALA A 316 -11.98 13.00 16.62
CA ALA A 316 -10.74 12.25 16.37
C ALA A 316 -10.45 12.15 14.87
N LEU A 317 -9.17 12.29 14.52
CA LEU A 317 -8.70 12.29 13.13
C LEU A 317 -9.14 11.01 12.40
N GLY A 318 -9.73 11.16 11.21
CA GLY A 318 -10.16 10.03 10.38
C GLY A 318 -11.51 9.43 10.76
N ALA A 319 -12.11 9.78 11.90
CA ALA A 319 -13.36 9.15 12.36
C ALA A 319 -14.53 9.40 11.39
N LYS A 320 -14.71 10.64 10.91
CA LYS A 320 -15.78 10.98 9.95
C LYS A 320 -15.49 10.37 8.58
N GLU A 321 -14.22 10.41 8.17
CA GLU A 321 -13.76 9.98 6.86
C GLU A 321 -13.87 8.46 6.72
N LEU A 322 -13.28 7.67 7.63
CA LEU A 322 -13.39 6.22 7.59
C LEU A 322 -14.86 5.78 7.69
N SER A 323 -15.66 6.38 8.56
CA SER A 323 -17.09 6.09 8.66
C SER A 323 -17.83 6.33 7.33
N ALA A 324 -17.48 7.38 6.59
CA ALA A 324 -18.06 7.64 5.28
C ALA A 324 -17.68 6.58 4.24
N TYR A 325 -16.42 6.17 4.24
CA TYR A 325 -15.93 5.11 3.35
C TYR A 325 -16.48 3.73 3.72
N MET A 326 -16.70 3.43 5.00
CA MET A 326 -17.38 2.21 5.43
C MET A 326 -18.84 2.18 4.97
N ARG A 327 -19.60 3.29 5.06
CA ARG A 327 -20.96 3.36 4.48
C ARG A 327 -20.99 3.15 2.97
N TRP A 328 -19.92 3.54 2.28
CA TRP A 328 -19.77 3.27 0.85
C TRP A 328 -19.42 1.80 0.59
N LEU A 329 -18.48 1.24 1.35
CA LEU A 329 -18.08 -0.16 1.27
C LEU A 329 -19.24 -1.11 1.59
N ASP A 330 -20.09 -0.78 2.56
CA ASP A 330 -21.31 -1.53 2.91
C ASP A 330 -22.25 -1.72 1.70
N LYS A 331 -22.22 -0.80 0.72
CA LYS A 331 -23.01 -0.91 -0.51
C LYS A 331 -22.34 -1.75 -1.60
N LEU A 332 -21.02 -1.88 -1.55
CA LEU A 332 -20.23 -2.60 -2.54
C LEU A 332 -20.03 -4.06 -2.15
N ASP A 333 -19.56 -4.29 -0.93
CA ASP A 333 -19.32 -5.60 -0.37
C ASP A 333 -19.30 -5.52 1.17
N PRO A 334 -20.37 -5.90 1.87
CA PRO A 334 -20.42 -5.88 3.33
C PRO A 334 -19.66 -7.06 3.97
N SER A 335 -19.11 -8.01 3.20
CA SER A 335 -18.44 -9.20 3.74
C SER A 335 -17.20 -8.90 4.57
N TYR A 336 -16.59 -7.72 4.42
CA TYR A 336 -15.46 -7.29 5.25
C TYR A 336 -15.79 -7.25 6.75
N ARG A 337 -17.08 -7.05 7.09
CA ARG A 337 -17.55 -7.01 8.48
C ARG A 337 -17.56 -8.39 9.12
N ASN A 338 -17.45 -9.47 8.33
CA ASN A 338 -17.49 -10.83 8.83
C ASN A 338 -16.26 -11.18 9.63
#